data_AF-E0IGM3-F1
#
_entry.id   AF-E0IGM3-F1
#
_cell.length_a   1.000
_cell.length_b   1.000
_cell.length_c   1.000
_cell.angle_alpha   90.00
_cell.angle_beta   90.00
_cell.angle_gamma   90.00
#
_symmetry.space_group_name_H-M   'P 1'
#
loop_
_entity.id
_entity.type
_entity.pdbx_description
1 polymer ?
#
loop_
_entity_poly.entity_id
_entity_poly.type
_entity_poly.pdbx_seq_one_letter_code
_entity_poly.pdbx_strand_id
1 'polypeptide(L)'
;RNSTLQAELNKAMANTLMKDYVEPMKQMYDFAVHVATGKATYGEAKQFGRNLEKVLEGIAVACLTEGVGAALAKVAPKLVEGLADAGKAILKRKADKEVDLNGPGDVSVNITKIDWSKYNRVDNYKPTFDTIPDEANYRLASKYYDEIRSVGMKDIEQVAKNTGLSVEEIKAVKQHIFFDSHNIALDDRNYRVGQFTPDADFGYAWKQAQQEKELTQSQKEWLQQMIKHELTEIKLMKQGYPYKNPEAYHPDSNSFGSIPPGAHDAADPQPKGEFDGAFSYNLKEQGKIEKQIEKERGE
;
A
#
# COMPACT_ATOMS: atom_id res chain seq x y z
N ARG A 1 -0.36 46.83 -29.76
CA ARG A 1 0.11 45.44 -30.02
C ARG A 1 1.00 44.90 -28.88
N ASN A 2 1.94 45.67 -28.32
CA ASN A 2 2.80 45.20 -27.20
C ASN A 2 2.09 45.03 -25.84
N SER A 3 1.07 45.85 -25.51
CA SER A 3 0.39 45.77 -24.21
C SER A 3 -0.53 44.54 -24.06
N THR A 4 -1.18 44.12 -25.15
CA THR A 4 -2.07 42.94 -25.17
C THR A 4 -1.27 41.63 -25.05
N LEU A 5 -0.14 41.54 -25.75
CA LEU A 5 0.76 40.39 -25.69
C LEU A 5 1.39 40.21 -24.29
N GLN A 6 1.79 41.32 -23.64
CA GLN A 6 2.31 41.27 -22.28
C GLN A 6 1.23 40.86 -21.27
N ALA A 7 -0.01 41.32 -21.44
CA ALA A 7 -1.12 40.93 -20.58
C ALA A 7 -1.49 39.44 -20.73
N GLU A 8 -1.45 38.91 -21.95
CA GLU A 8 -1.65 37.49 -22.23
C GLU A 8 -0.52 36.63 -21.66
N LEU A 9 0.73 37.08 -21.75
CA LEU A 9 1.90 36.41 -21.16
C LEU A 9 1.80 36.38 -19.63
N ASN A 10 1.46 37.50 -19.00
CA ASN A 10 1.29 37.58 -17.54
C ASN A 10 0.13 36.69 -17.06
N LYS A 11 -0.97 36.62 -17.83
CA LYS A 11 -2.11 35.73 -17.52
C LYS A 11 -1.73 34.26 -17.69
N ALA A 12 -0.97 33.90 -18.72
CA ALA A 12 -0.45 32.56 -18.91
C ALA A 12 0.47 32.16 -17.76
N MET A 13 1.40 33.03 -17.36
CA MET A 13 2.29 32.81 -16.21
C MET A 13 1.52 32.66 -14.89
N ALA A 14 0.50 33.49 -14.64
CA ALA A 14 -0.32 33.38 -13.44
C ALA A 14 -1.11 32.06 -13.40
N ASN A 15 -1.64 31.61 -14.53
CA ASN A 15 -2.33 30.31 -14.63
C ASN A 15 -1.37 29.15 -14.40
N THR A 16 -0.15 29.22 -14.92
CA THR A 16 0.92 28.24 -14.66
C THR A 16 1.29 28.23 -13.18
N LEU A 17 1.49 29.40 -12.56
CA LEU A 17 1.78 29.51 -11.12
C LEU A 17 0.67 28.92 -10.24
N MET A 18 -0.60 29.18 -10.58
CA MET A 18 -1.73 28.63 -9.84
C MET A 18 -1.81 27.11 -9.97
N LYS A 19 -1.68 26.58 -11.19
CA LYS A 19 -1.82 25.16 -11.48
C LYS A 19 -0.64 24.32 -10.98
N ASP A 20 0.57 24.83 -11.13
CA ASP A 20 1.78 24.02 -10.91
C ASP A 20 2.37 24.20 -9.50
N TYR A 21 1.91 25.20 -8.74
CA TYR A 21 2.42 25.47 -7.39
C TYR A 21 1.32 25.62 -6.34
N VAL A 22 0.34 26.49 -6.56
CA VAL A 22 -0.67 26.81 -5.53
C VAL A 22 -1.62 25.64 -5.30
N GLU A 23 -2.10 25.01 -6.36
CA GLU A 23 -3.03 23.87 -6.26
C GLU A 23 -2.37 22.61 -5.65
N PRO A 24 -1.14 22.21 -6.03
CA PRO A 24 -0.40 21.15 -5.34
C PRO A 24 -0.16 21.44 -3.85
N MET A 25 0.21 22.67 -3.49
CA MET A 25 0.41 23.08 -2.09
C MET A 25 -0.89 23.02 -1.28
N LYS A 26 -2.02 23.41 -1.88
CA LYS A 26 -3.34 23.30 -1.25
C LYS A 26 -3.72 21.83 -1.01
N GLN A 27 -3.51 20.97 -1.99
CA GLN A 27 -3.76 19.53 -1.85
C GLN A 27 -2.84 18.89 -0.80
N MET A 28 -1.60 19.37 -0.67
CA MET A 28 -0.69 18.93 0.39
C MET A 28 -1.16 19.38 1.78
N TYR A 29 -1.73 20.58 1.89
CA TYR A 29 -2.34 21.09 3.12
C TYR A 29 -3.61 20.30 3.50
N ASP A 30 -4.50 20.05 2.55
CA ASP A 30 -5.72 19.27 2.77
C ASP A 30 -5.38 17.84 3.21
N PHE A 31 -4.35 17.22 2.62
CA PHE A 31 -3.79 15.96 3.10
C PHE A 31 -3.29 16.06 4.55
N ALA A 32 -2.56 17.11 4.91
CA ALA A 32 -2.09 17.28 6.29
C ALA A 32 -3.25 17.41 7.30
N VAL A 33 -4.36 18.03 6.92
CA VAL A 33 -5.60 18.08 7.71
C VAL A 33 -6.24 16.70 7.82
N HIS A 34 -6.25 15.91 6.75
CA HIS A 34 -6.74 14.53 6.78
C HIS A 34 -5.86 13.63 7.67
N VAL A 35 -4.54 13.80 7.65
CA VAL A 35 -3.62 13.10 8.56
C VAL A 35 -3.91 13.48 10.01
N ALA A 36 -4.07 14.77 10.30
CA ALA A 36 -4.36 15.27 11.65
C ALA A 36 -5.72 14.82 12.19
N THR A 37 -6.64 14.44 11.31
CA THR A 37 -7.99 13.96 11.67
C THR A 37 -8.15 12.45 11.54
N GLY A 38 -7.06 11.71 11.25
CA GLY A 38 -7.06 10.26 11.12
C GLY A 38 -7.77 9.72 9.86
N LYS A 39 -8.00 10.58 8.87
CA LYS A 39 -8.77 10.27 7.65
C LYS A 39 -7.90 10.16 6.39
N ALA A 40 -6.59 10.32 6.53
CA ALA A 40 -5.66 10.27 5.41
C ALA A 40 -5.51 8.85 4.88
N THR A 41 -5.74 8.70 3.58
CA THR A 41 -5.56 7.46 2.84
C THR A 41 -4.15 7.37 2.24
N TYR A 42 -3.71 6.15 1.91
CA TYR A 42 -2.45 5.92 1.21
C TYR A 42 -2.39 6.62 -0.16
N GLY A 43 -3.52 6.69 -0.87
CA GLY A 43 -3.64 7.39 -2.15
C GLY A 43 -3.34 8.89 -2.01
N GLU A 44 -3.81 9.51 -0.93
CA GLU A 44 -3.52 10.92 -0.65
C GLU A 44 -2.05 11.12 -0.24
N ALA A 45 -1.43 10.17 0.47
CA ALA A 45 0.00 10.23 0.81
C ALA A 45 0.92 10.14 -0.42
N LYS A 46 0.55 9.30 -1.38
CA LYS A 46 1.26 9.19 -2.68
C LYS A 46 1.05 10.44 -3.54
N GLN A 47 -0.14 11.02 -3.52
CA GLN A 47 -0.43 12.28 -4.20
C GLN A 47 0.33 13.46 -3.56
N PHE A 48 0.47 13.48 -2.23
CA PHE A 48 1.32 14.42 -1.51
C PHE A 48 2.78 14.34 -1.98
N GLY A 49 3.34 13.13 -2.12
CA GLY A 49 4.70 12.93 -2.61
C GLY A 49 4.92 13.49 -4.03
N ARG A 50 4.00 13.24 -4.95
CA ARG A 50 4.06 13.79 -6.33
C ARG A 50 3.87 15.30 -6.38
N ASN A 51 3.01 15.84 -5.51
CA ASN A 51 2.81 17.28 -5.41
C ASN A 51 4.05 17.97 -4.85
N LEU A 52 4.72 17.35 -3.87
CA LEU A 52 6.01 17.82 -3.36
C LEU A 52 7.10 17.80 -4.44
N GLU A 53 7.19 16.71 -5.21
CA GLU A 53 8.11 16.59 -6.35
C GLU A 53 7.90 17.70 -7.38
N LYS A 54 6.65 17.95 -7.81
CA LYS A 54 6.32 19.04 -8.75
C LYS A 54 6.67 20.43 -8.21
N VAL A 55 6.44 20.67 -6.92
CA VAL A 55 6.82 21.94 -6.29
C VAL A 55 8.34 22.09 -6.29
N LEU A 56 9.09 21.01 -6.01
CA LEU A 56 10.57 21.02 -6.04
C LEU A 56 11.12 21.19 -7.46
N GLU A 57 10.56 20.51 -8.46
CA GLU A 57 10.91 20.70 -9.88
C GLU A 57 10.63 22.12 -10.33
N GLY A 58 9.48 22.67 -9.95
CA GLY A 58 9.11 24.05 -10.24
C GLY A 58 10.09 25.05 -9.61
N ILE A 59 10.47 24.84 -8.35
CA ILE A 59 11.50 25.65 -7.67
C ILE A 59 12.83 25.58 -8.42
N ALA A 60 13.26 24.39 -8.84
CA ALA A 60 14.50 24.19 -9.59
C ALA A 60 14.48 24.92 -10.95
N VAL A 61 13.36 24.86 -11.68
CA VAL A 61 13.19 25.56 -12.97
C VAL A 61 13.09 27.08 -12.79
N ALA A 62 12.39 27.55 -11.74
CA ALA A 62 12.27 28.98 -11.44
C ALA A 62 13.59 29.61 -10.98
N CYS A 63 14.49 28.84 -10.33
CA CYS A 63 15.85 29.27 -10.03
C CYS A 63 16.73 29.47 -11.27
N LEU A 64 16.34 28.92 -12.43
CA LEU A 64 17.09 29.01 -13.69
C LEU A 64 16.58 30.12 -14.63
N THR A 65 15.51 30.84 -14.28
CA THR A 65 14.91 31.89 -15.13
C THR A 65 14.92 33.26 -14.44
N GLU A 66 15.50 34.27 -15.10
CA GLU A 66 15.63 35.62 -14.53
C GLU A 66 14.26 36.32 -14.43
N GLY A 67 13.91 36.78 -13.22
CA GLY A 67 12.71 37.57 -12.92
C GLY A 67 11.85 37.00 -11.79
N VAL A 68 11.55 35.70 -11.82
CA VAL A 68 10.79 34.99 -10.76
C VAL A 68 11.70 34.54 -9.60
N GLY A 69 12.99 34.35 -9.90
CA GLY A 69 14.01 33.92 -8.92
C GLY A 69 14.17 34.84 -7.70
N ALA A 70 13.91 36.15 -7.81
CA ALA A 70 14.10 37.08 -6.68
C ALA A 70 12.99 37.00 -5.62
N ALA A 71 11.76 36.66 -6.01
CA ALA A 71 10.66 36.44 -5.06
C ALA A 71 10.75 35.05 -4.43
N LEU A 72 11.11 34.03 -5.22
CA LEU A 72 11.29 32.67 -4.72
C LEU A 72 12.54 32.53 -3.83
N ALA A 73 13.65 33.22 -4.14
CA ALA A 73 14.86 33.23 -3.30
C ALA A 73 14.62 33.82 -1.89
N LYS A 74 13.57 34.64 -1.72
CA LYS A 74 13.16 35.14 -0.38
C LYS A 74 12.37 34.12 0.42
N VAL A 75 11.70 33.16 -0.23
CA VAL A 75 10.80 32.18 0.40
C VAL A 75 11.45 30.80 0.50
N ALA A 76 12.32 30.43 -0.44
CA ALA A 76 13.02 29.14 -0.49
C ALA A 76 13.82 28.83 0.79
N PRO A 77 14.55 29.78 1.43
CA PRO A 77 15.23 29.51 2.70
C PRO A 77 14.24 29.09 3.80
N LYS A 78 13.08 29.75 3.88
CA LYS A 78 12.03 29.43 4.87
C LYS A 78 11.34 28.11 4.58
N LEU A 79 11.21 27.74 3.30
CA LEU A 79 10.66 26.45 2.89
C LEU A 79 11.61 25.30 3.25
N VAL A 80 12.91 25.50 3.01
CA VAL A 80 13.98 24.54 3.40
C VAL A 80 14.09 24.44 4.92
N GLU A 81 14.03 25.55 5.65
CA GLU A 81 13.97 25.56 7.12
C GLU A 81 12.73 24.82 7.63
N GLY A 82 11.55 25.06 7.05
CA GLY A 82 10.32 24.35 7.41
C GLY A 82 10.39 22.84 7.18
N LEU A 83 11.01 22.41 6.07
CA LEU A 83 11.26 20.99 5.79
C LEU A 83 12.32 20.39 6.72
N ALA A 84 13.37 21.15 7.04
CA ALA A 84 14.40 20.72 7.99
C ALA A 84 13.86 20.61 9.42
N ASP A 85 12.98 21.52 9.84
CA ASP A 85 12.32 21.49 11.14
C ASP A 85 11.29 20.37 11.23
N ALA A 86 10.54 20.11 10.15
CA ALA A 86 9.70 18.93 10.04
C ALA A 86 10.54 17.64 10.13
N GLY A 87 11.68 17.59 9.42
CA GLY A 87 12.63 16.49 9.48
C GLY A 87 13.22 16.28 10.88
N LYS A 88 13.62 17.35 11.57
CA LYS A 88 14.09 17.31 12.97
C LYS A 88 12.99 16.87 13.93
N ALA A 89 11.74 17.31 13.73
CA ALA A 89 10.61 16.88 14.55
C ALA A 89 10.26 15.40 14.34
N ILE A 90 10.46 14.87 13.14
CA ILE A 90 10.33 13.44 12.82
C ILE A 90 11.48 12.64 13.45
N LEU A 91 12.73 13.12 13.32
CA LEU A 91 13.90 12.50 13.93
C LEU A 91 13.83 12.49 15.46
N LYS A 92 13.33 13.57 16.08
CA LYS A 92 13.07 13.63 17.52
C LYS A 92 12.00 12.62 17.96
N ARG A 93 10.91 12.49 17.19
CA ARG A 93 9.89 11.45 17.42
C ARG A 93 10.40 10.02 17.21
N LYS A 94 11.42 9.83 16.35
CA LYS A 94 12.11 8.54 16.16
C LYS A 94 13.12 8.24 17.26
N ALA A 95 13.86 9.25 17.74
CA ALA A 95 14.79 9.12 18.87
C ALA A 95 14.05 8.79 20.18
N ASP A 96 12.83 9.28 20.35
CA ASP A 96 11.96 8.91 21.48
C ASP A 96 11.29 7.52 21.30
N LYS A 97 11.49 6.85 20.15
CA LYS A 97 10.93 5.52 19.79
C LYS A 97 11.96 4.63 19.09
N GLU A 98 13.20 4.62 19.56
CA GLU A 98 14.22 3.72 19.02
C GLU A 98 13.96 2.28 19.50
N VAL A 99 13.18 1.53 18.71
CA VAL A 99 13.32 0.08 18.60
C VAL A 99 14.16 -0.18 17.36
N ASP A 100 15.27 -0.86 17.62
CA ASP A 100 16.35 -1.26 16.73
C ASP A 100 15.85 -1.82 15.38
N LEU A 101 16.20 -1.13 14.29
CA LEU A 101 16.01 -1.59 12.91
C LEU A 101 17.39 -1.83 12.29
N ASN A 102 18.01 -2.94 12.63
CA ASN A 102 19.14 -3.49 11.89
C ASN A 102 18.73 -4.73 11.10
N GLY A 103 19.20 -4.80 9.85
CA GLY A 103 18.92 -5.84 8.86
C GLY A 103 19.44 -7.24 9.23
N PRO A 104 19.43 -8.18 8.26
CA PRO A 104 19.12 -9.59 8.47
C PRO A 104 20.28 -10.34 9.13
N GLY A 105 20.26 -10.40 10.44
CA GLY A 105 20.74 -11.56 11.20
C GLY A 105 19.52 -12.43 11.54
N ASP A 106 19.72 -13.73 11.75
CA ASP A 106 18.75 -14.62 12.40
C ASP A 106 18.38 -14.03 13.78
N VAL A 107 17.46 -13.07 13.81
CA VAL A 107 16.87 -12.60 15.04
C VAL A 107 15.87 -13.68 15.40
N SER A 108 16.14 -14.37 16.50
CA SER A 108 15.12 -15.18 17.17
C SER A 108 14.02 -14.23 17.62
N VAL A 109 13.07 -13.95 16.72
CA VAL A 109 11.88 -13.18 17.04
C VAL A 109 11.13 -14.00 18.07
N ASN A 110 10.93 -13.46 19.28
CA ASN A 110 10.12 -14.10 20.31
C ASN A 110 8.65 -14.01 19.91
N ILE A 111 8.28 -14.80 18.91
CA ILE A 111 6.89 -14.99 18.50
C ILE A 111 6.30 -16.00 19.48
N THR A 112 5.16 -15.67 20.08
CA THR A 112 4.46 -16.57 20.99
C THR A 112 3.40 -17.36 20.23
N LYS A 113 3.31 -18.66 20.52
CA LYS A 113 2.19 -19.47 20.04
C LYS A 113 0.93 -19.02 20.77
N ILE A 114 -0.17 -18.88 20.03
CA ILE A 114 -1.47 -18.51 20.59
C ILE A 114 -2.27 -19.76 20.93
N ASP A 115 -2.77 -19.81 22.16
CA ASP A 115 -3.81 -20.76 22.56
C ASP A 115 -5.18 -20.19 22.14
N TRP A 116 -5.63 -20.60 20.95
CA TRP A 116 -6.90 -20.16 20.37
C TRP A 116 -8.12 -20.52 21.21
N SER A 117 -8.02 -21.44 22.19
CA SER A 117 -9.13 -21.75 23.10
C SER A 117 -9.51 -20.59 24.02
N LYS A 118 -8.62 -19.59 24.15
CA LYS A 118 -8.85 -18.35 24.91
C LYS A 118 -9.61 -17.28 24.11
N TYR A 119 -9.84 -17.50 22.82
CA TYR A 119 -10.44 -16.55 21.88
C TYR A 119 -11.77 -17.10 21.35
N ASN A 120 -12.69 -16.21 21.02
CA ASN A 120 -14.00 -16.59 20.48
C ASN A 120 -13.94 -16.74 18.96
N ARG A 121 -14.47 -17.85 18.45
CA ARG A 121 -14.58 -18.09 17.00
C ARG A 121 -15.80 -17.39 16.40
N VAL A 122 -15.60 -16.66 15.32
CA VAL A 122 -16.64 -15.97 14.53
C VAL A 122 -16.83 -16.70 13.20
N ASP A 123 -17.86 -17.54 13.13
CA ASP A 123 -18.10 -18.43 11.98
C ASP A 123 -18.70 -17.72 10.76
N ASN A 124 -19.47 -16.64 10.97
CA ASN A 124 -20.18 -15.92 9.91
C ASN A 124 -19.60 -14.54 9.65
N TYR A 125 -18.27 -14.42 9.72
CA TYR A 125 -17.59 -13.13 9.46
C TYR A 125 -17.99 -12.57 8.10
N LYS A 126 -18.52 -11.35 8.11
CA LYS A 126 -18.79 -10.56 6.92
C LYS A 126 -17.99 -9.27 7.05
N PRO A 127 -17.09 -8.96 6.12
CA PRO A 127 -16.39 -7.69 6.15
C PRO A 127 -17.40 -6.54 6.02
N THR A 128 -17.17 -5.49 6.79
CA THR A 128 -17.88 -4.23 6.71
C THR A 128 -16.99 -3.20 6.05
N PHE A 129 -17.58 -2.29 5.29
CA PHE A 129 -16.84 -1.27 4.54
C PHE A 129 -17.37 0.11 4.91
N ASP A 130 -16.46 1.03 5.25
CA ASP A 130 -16.81 2.39 5.60
C ASP A 130 -17.13 3.23 4.35
N THR A 131 -16.58 2.85 3.20
CA THR A 131 -16.73 3.59 1.94
C THR A 131 -17.02 2.66 0.75
N ILE A 132 -17.67 3.20 -0.29
CA ILE A 132 -17.88 2.50 -1.56
C ILE A 132 -16.55 2.09 -2.21
N PRO A 133 -15.51 2.95 -2.25
CA PRO A 133 -14.18 2.55 -2.71
C PRO A 133 -13.60 1.33 -1.99
N ASP A 134 -13.71 1.25 -0.66
CA ASP A 134 -13.18 0.10 0.10
C ASP A 134 -13.93 -1.19 -0.26
N GLU A 135 -15.26 -1.12 -0.36
CA GLU A 135 -16.06 -2.26 -0.82
C GLU A 135 -15.72 -2.65 -2.26
N ALA A 136 -15.56 -1.68 -3.15
CA ALA A 136 -15.23 -1.93 -4.54
C ALA A 136 -13.85 -2.58 -4.70
N ASN A 137 -12.86 -2.11 -3.94
CA ASN A 137 -11.53 -2.72 -3.90
C ASN A 137 -11.59 -4.16 -3.37
N TYR A 138 -12.35 -4.40 -2.28
CA TYR A 138 -12.55 -5.75 -1.77
C TYR A 138 -13.24 -6.67 -2.79
N ARG A 139 -14.29 -6.20 -3.47
CA ARG A 139 -14.98 -6.95 -4.54
C ARG A 139 -14.06 -7.23 -5.72
N LEU A 140 -13.19 -6.29 -6.09
CA LEU A 140 -12.18 -6.48 -7.14
C LEU A 140 -11.17 -7.55 -6.75
N ALA A 141 -10.57 -7.44 -5.57
CA ALA A 141 -9.61 -8.40 -5.04
C ALA A 141 -10.23 -9.80 -4.93
N SER A 142 -11.46 -9.88 -4.42
CA SER A 142 -12.24 -11.12 -4.33
C SER A 142 -12.42 -11.76 -5.70
N LYS A 143 -12.78 -10.96 -6.71
CA LYS A 143 -12.92 -11.44 -8.10
C LYS A 143 -11.60 -12.03 -8.62
N TYR A 144 -10.46 -11.39 -8.39
CA TYR A 144 -9.17 -11.96 -8.80
C TYR A 144 -8.91 -13.30 -8.11
N TYR A 145 -9.15 -13.38 -6.80
CA TYR A 145 -8.90 -14.60 -6.04
C TYR A 145 -9.82 -15.73 -6.51
N ASP A 146 -11.09 -15.44 -6.81
CA ASP A 146 -12.04 -16.42 -7.34
C ASP A 146 -11.63 -16.91 -8.74
N GLU A 147 -11.17 -16.02 -9.61
CA GLU A 147 -10.62 -16.38 -10.92
C GLU A 147 -9.37 -17.27 -10.76
N ILE A 148 -8.44 -16.93 -9.85
CA ILE A 148 -7.23 -17.72 -9.58
C ILE A 148 -7.58 -19.10 -9.02
N ARG A 149 -8.56 -19.18 -8.12
CA ARG A 149 -9.07 -20.44 -7.55
C ARG A 149 -9.74 -21.30 -8.62
N SER A 150 -10.48 -20.69 -9.54
CA SER A 150 -11.18 -21.41 -10.62
C SER A 150 -10.23 -22.16 -11.55
N VAL A 151 -8.98 -21.69 -11.68
CA VAL A 151 -7.91 -22.36 -12.44
C VAL A 151 -7.38 -23.61 -11.71
N GLY A 152 -7.56 -23.71 -10.39
CA GLY A 152 -7.00 -24.79 -9.58
C GLY A 152 -5.48 -24.74 -9.54
N MET A 153 -4.80 -25.88 -9.60
CA MET A 153 -3.32 -25.97 -9.61
C MET A 153 -2.73 -26.10 -11.01
N LYS A 154 -3.51 -25.83 -12.08
CA LYS A 154 -3.10 -26.10 -13.47
C LYS A 154 -2.08 -25.10 -14.03
N ASP A 155 -1.95 -23.94 -13.40
CA ASP A 155 -1.09 -22.82 -13.80
C ASP A 155 0.26 -22.79 -13.07
N ILE A 156 0.53 -23.72 -12.14
CA ILE A 156 1.73 -23.66 -11.29
C ILE A 156 3.03 -23.67 -12.09
N GLU A 157 3.12 -24.46 -13.17
CA GLU A 157 4.31 -24.52 -14.02
C GLU A 157 4.52 -23.22 -14.80
N GLN A 158 3.43 -22.62 -15.31
CA GLN A 158 3.48 -21.37 -16.04
C GLN A 158 3.89 -20.21 -15.12
N VAL A 159 3.30 -20.14 -13.93
CA VAL A 159 3.65 -19.12 -12.92
C VAL A 159 5.10 -19.30 -12.45
N ALA A 160 5.55 -20.53 -12.19
CA ALA A 160 6.94 -20.83 -11.83
C ALA A 160 7.91 -20.35 -12.91
N LYS A 161 7.64 -20.69 -14.17
CA LYS A 161 8.43 -20.21 -15.32
C LYS A 161 8.47 -18.69 -15.41
N ASN A 162 7.33 -18.02 -15.31
CA ASN A 162 7.23 -16.57 -15.48
C ASN A 162 7.81 -15.77 -14.30
N THR A 163 7.92 -16.38 -13.13
CA THR A 163 8.51 -15.78 -11.94
C THR A 163 9.96 -16.17 -11.73
N GLY A 164 10.44 -17.26 -12.34
CA GLY A 164 11.78 -17.80 -12.08
C GLY A 164 11.90 -18.52 -10.73
N LEU A 165 10.77 -18.91 -10.11
CA LEU A 165 10.71 -19.67 -8.86
C LEU A 165 10.46 -21.15 -9.14
N SER A 166 10.67 -22.01 -8.14
CA SER A 166 10.37 -23.43 -8.29
C SER A 166 8.87 -23.70 -8.31
N VAL A 167 8.47 -24.82 -8.94
CA VAL A 167 7.08 -25.27 -8.96
C VAL A 167 6.60 -25.55 -7.53
N GLU A 168 7.46 -26.06 -6.67
CA GLU A 168 7.18 -26.35 -5.27
C GLU A 168 6.88 -25.09 -4.47
N GLU A 169 7.67 -24.02 -4.64
CA GLU A 169 7.43 -22.73 -3.98
C GLU A 169 6.11 -22.11 -4.43
N ILE A 170 5.87 -22.06 -5.75
CA ILE A 170 4.61 -21.53 -6.30
C ILE A 170 3.41 -22.34 -5.82
N LYS A 171 3.52 -23.67 -5.80
CA LYS A 171 2.45 -24.53 -5.31
C LYS A 171 2.18 -24.29 -3.82
N ALA A 172 3.22 -24.12 -3.01
CA ALA A 172 3.09 -23.88 -1.58
C ALA A 172 2.38 -22.54 -1.30
N VAL A 173 2.80 -21.46 -1.96
CA VAL A 173 2.14 -20.15 -1.79
C VAL A 173 0.73 -20.15 -2.38
N LYS A 174 0.52 -20.79 -3.54
CA LYS A 174 -0.82 -20.86 -4.13
C LYS A 174 -1.80 -21.54 -3.19
N GLN A 175 -1.39 -22.67 -2.60
CA GLN A 175 -2.20 -23.40 -1.62
C GLN A 175 -2.48 -22.53 -0.39
N HIS A 176 -1.46 -21.92 0.19
CA HIS A 176 -1.55 -21.09 1.40
C HIS A 176 -2.49 -19.89 1.23
N ILE A 177 -2.31 -19.12 0.14
CA ILE A 177 -3.02 -17.84 -0.05
C ILE A 177 -4.45 -18.05 -0.56
N PHE A 178 -4.63 -18.96 -1.53
CA PHE A 178 -5.91 -19.05 -2.23
C PHE A 178 -6.82 -20.16 -1.74
N PHE A 179 -6.30 -21.23 -1.13
CA PHE A 179 -7.09 -22.43 -0.85
C PHE A 179 -7.19 -22.77 0.64
N ASP A 180 -6.10 -22.62 1.39
CA ASP A 180 -6.05 -22.99 2.80
C ASP A 180 -6.96 -22.09 3.67
N SER A 181 -7.42 -22.67 4.78
CA SER A 181 -8.15 -21.96 5.83
C SER A 181 -7.26 -21.77 7.05
N HIS A 182 -7.31 -20.58 7.61
CA HIS A 182 -6.43 -20.14 8.69
C HIS A 182 -7.24 -19.60 9.85
N ASN A 183 -6.66 -19.64 11.06
CA ASN A 183 -7.15 -18.85 12.18
C ASN A 183 -6.68 -17.40 12.00
N ILE A 184 -7.62 -16.51 11.67
CA ILE A 184 -7.36 -15.10 11.40
C ILE A 184 -7.90 -14.29 12.58
N ALA A 185 -7.02 -13.65 13.33
CA ALA A 185 -7.40 -12.71 14.38
C ALA A 185 -8.20 -11.54 13.78
N LEU A 186 -9.33 -11.22 14.41
CA LEU A 186 -10.18 -10.07 14.04
C LEU A 186 -9.93 -8.90 14.99
N ASP A 187 -9.65 -9.21 16.25
CA ASP A 187 -9.29 -8.28 17.31
C ASP A 187 -8.50 -9.04 18.40
N ASP A 188 -8.34 -8.45 19.59
CA ASP A 188 -7.63 -9.02 20.73
C ASP A 188 -8.40 -10.16 21.44
N ARG A 189 -9.58 -10.55 20.97
CA ARG A 189 -10.47 -11.53 21.62
C ARG A 189 -11.17 -12.49 20.66
N ASN A 190 -11.24 -12.16 19.38
CA ASN A 190 -12.03 -12.86 18.39
C ASN A 190 -11.17 -13.28 17.20
N TYR A 191 -11.49 -14.43 16.62
CA TYR A 191 -10.88 -14.90 15.39
C TYR A 191 -11.92 -15.54 14.49
N ARG A 192 -11.64 -15.57 13.19
CA ARG A 192 -12.40 -16.36 12.21
C ARG A 192 -11.54 -17.51 11.71
N VAL A 193 -12.19 -18.59 11.29
CA VAL A 193 -11.55 -19.64 10.50
C VAL A 193 -11.93 -19.42 9.04
N GLY A 194 -10.93 -19.27 8.17
CA GLY A 194 -11.17 -19.16 6.73
C GLY A 194 -9.98 -18.62 5.96
N GLN A 195 -10.23 -18.32 4.70
CA GLN A 195 -9.21 -17.79 3.77
C GLN A 195 -8.83 -16.35 4.13
N PHE A 196 -7.65 -15.93 3.71
CA PHE A 196 -7.22 -14.54 3.89
C PHE A 196 -8.15 -13.55 3.20
N THR A 197 -8.17 -12.32 3.72
CA THR A 197 -8.74 -11.17 3.02
C THR A 197 -7.97 -10.98 1.71
N PRO A 198 -8.65 -10.91 0.56
CA PRO A 198 -7.98 -10.82 -0.72
C PRO A 198 -7.29 -9.45 -0.90
N ASP A 199 -6.12 -9.48 -1.53
CA ASP A 199 -5.34 -8.29 -1.90
C ASP A 199 -5.36 -8.08 -3.42
N ALA A 200 -5.75 -6.89 -3.88
CA ALA A 200 -5.94 -6.60 -5.29
C ALA A 200 -4.62 -6.57 -6.08
N ASP A 201 -3.53 -6.12 -5.47
CA ASP A 201 -2.23 -6.02 -6.13
C ASP A 201 -1.60 -7.40 -6.28
N PHE A 202 -1.63 -8.22 -5.23
CA PHE A 202 -1.19 -9.61 -5.30
C PHE A 202 -2.04 -10.43 -6.25
N GLY A 203 -3.37 -10.26 -6.21
CA GLY A 203 -4.29 -10.92 -7.14
C GLY A 203 -4.01 -10.54 -8.60
N TYR A 204 -3.75 -9.26 -8.87
CA TYR A 204 -3.36 -8.80 -10.20
C TYR A 204 -2.00 -9.36 -10.62
N ALA A 205 -0.98 -9.30 -9.75
CA ALA A 205 0.36 -9.83 -10.01
C ALA A 205 0.32 -11.33 -10.36
N TRP A 206 -0.44 -12.12 -9.59
CA TRP A 206 -0.62 -13.55 -9.86
C TRP A 206 -1.26 -13.78 -11.22
N LYS A 207 -2.31 -13.02 -11.56
CA LYS A 207 -2.96 -13.11 -12.87
C LYS A 207 -2.03 -12.73 -14.03
N GLN A 208 -1.11 -11.78 -13.85
CA GLN A 208 -0.08 -11.50 -14.85
C GLN A 208 0.87 -12.69 -14.99
N ALA A 209 1.27 -13.31 -13.87
CA ALA A 209 2.12 -14.49 -13.88
C ALA A 209 1.45 -15.72 -14.54
N GLN A 210 0.12 -15.78 -14.59
CA GLN A 210 -0.64 -16.82 -15.31
C GLN A 210 -0.60 -16.67 -16.84
N GLN A 211 -0.23 -15.51 -17.37
CA GLN A 211 -0.28 -15.26 -18.82
C GLN A 211 0.89 -15.91 -19.55
N GLU A 212 0.76 -16.11 -20.87
CA GLU A 212 1.85 -16.66 -21.70
C GLU A 212 3.04 -15.70 -21.81
N LYS A 213 2.81 -14.40 -21.60
CA LYS A 213 3.86 -13.38 -21.63
C LYS A 213 4.66 -13.42 -20.33
N GLU A 214 5.98 -13.53 -20.47
CA GLU A 214 6.90 -13.45 -19.35
C GLU A 214 6.85 -12.06 -18.69
N LEU A 215 6.91 -12.05 -17.35
CA LEU A 215 6.94 -10.82 -16.56
C LEU A 215 8.20 -10.00 -16.86
N THR A 216 8.10 -8.68 -16.76
CA THR A 216 9.28 -7.80 -16.81
C THR A 216 10.19 -8.07 -15.60
N GLN A 217 11.44 -7.62 -15.66
CA GLN A 217 12.39 -7.83 -14.56
C GLN A 217 11.89 -7.22 -13.23
N SER A 218 11.34 -6.01 -13.25
CA SER A 218 10.77 -5.36 -12.07
C SER A 218 9.57 -6.12 -11.50
N GLN A 219 8.70 -6.64 -12.37
CA GLN A 219 7.55 -7.45 -11.97
C GLN A 219 7.97 -8.77 -11.34
N LYS A 220 9.02 -9.42 -11.89
CA LYS A 220 9.60 -10.63 -11.30
C LYS A 220 10.18 -10.36 -9.93
N GLU A 221 11.00 -9.33 -9.78
CA GLU A 221 11.62 -8.98 -8.50
C GLU A 221 10.57 -8.69 -7.42
N TRP A 222 9.53 -7.94 -7.77
CA TRP A 222 8.42 -7.66 -6.87
C TRP A 222 7.72 -8.96 -6.44
N LEU A 223 7.36 -9.82 -7.39
CA LEU A 223 6.62 -11.05 -7.09
C LEU A 223 7.49 -12.09 -6.37
N GLN A 224 8.76 -12.21 -6.72
CA GLN A 224 9.72 -13.05 -6.00
C GLN A 224 9.87 -12.63 -4.54
N GLN A 225 9.98 -11.31 -4.28
CA GLN A 225 10.05 -10.81 -2.91
C GLN A 225 8.74 -11.09 -2.15
N MET A 226 7.58 -10.89 -2.78
CA MET A 226 6.30 -11.21 -2.17
C MET A 226 6.17 -12.71 -1.86
N ILE A 227 6.51 -13.59 -2.81
CA ILE A 227 6.51 -15.05 -2.59
C ILE A 227 7.47 -15.43 -1.46
N LYS A 228 8.64 -14.80 -1.37
CA LYS A 228 9.58 -15.04 -0.27
C LYS A 228 8.96 -14.68 1.10
N HIS A 229 8.27 -13.54 1.19
CA HIS A 229 7.49 -13.17 2.38
C HIS A 229 6.50 -14.28 2.74
N GLU A 230 5.68 -14.72 1.78
CA GLU A 230 4.68 -15.77 2.03
C GLU A 230 5.29 -17.11 2.45
N LEU A 231 6.43 -17.51 1.88
CA LEU A 231 7.11 -18.76 2.27
C LEU A 231 7.61 -18.72 3.71
N THR A 232 8.13 -17.57 4.15
CA THR A 232 8.55 -17.37 5.55
C THR A 232 7.34 -17.35 6.48
N GLU A 233 6.24 -16.70 6.10
CA GLU A 233 4.97 -16.74 6.85
C GLU A 233 4.46 -18.18 6.99
N ILE A 234 4.40 -18.96 5.90
CA ILE A 234 4.01 -20.38 5.89
C ILE A 234 4.84 -21.18 6.89
N LYS A 235 6.17 -20.98 6.88
CA LYS A 235 7.09 -21.69 7.78
C LYS A 235 6.77 -21.38 9.24
N LEU A 236 6.52 -20.11 9.57
CA LEU A 236 6.18 -19.67 10.92
C LEU A 236 4.80 -20.19 11.36
N MET A 237 3.79 -20.08 10.50
CA MET A 237 2.45 -20.60 10.81
C MET A 237 2.45 -22.12 11.02
N LYS A 238 3.22 -22.88 10.24
CA LYS A 238 3.41 -24.33 10.45
C LYS A 238 4.09 -24.67 11.78
N GLN A 239 4.88 -23.75 12.34
CA GLN A 239 5.47 -23.90 13.67
C GLN A 239 4.47 -23.59 14.79
N GLY A 240 3.27 -23.12 14.46
CA GLY A 240 2.19 -22.83 15.40
C GLY A 240 2.09 -21.35 15.80
N TYR A 241 2.79 -20.46 15.08
CA TYR A 241 2.65 -19.02 15.29
C TYR A 241 1.36 -18.49 14.65
N PRO A 242 0.70 -17.48 15.25
CA PRO A 242 -0.50 -16.89 14.67
C PRO A 242 -0.15 -16.11 13.39
N TYR A 243 -1.07 -16.00 12.43
CA TYR A 243 -0.89 -15.16 11.24
C TYR A 243 -0.60 -13.70 11.64
N LYS A 244 -1.53 -13.09 12.39
CA LYS A 244 -1.36 -11.82 13.10
C LYS A 244 -1.49 -12.07 14.59
N ASN A 245 -0.68 -11.40 15.40
CA ASN A 245 -0.75 -11.56 16.84
C ASN A 245 -1.95 -10.77 17.42
N PRO A 246 -2.92 -11.43 18.10
CA PRO A 246 -4.04 -10.74 18.75
C PRO A 246 -3.63 -9.61 19.70
N GLU A 247 -2.49 -9.76 20.38
CA GLU A 247 -1.98 -8.75 21.33
C GLU A 247 -1.45 -7.48 20.64
N ALA A 248 -1.24 -7.52 19.32
CA ALA A 248 -0.84 -6.36 18.52
C ALA A 248 -2.05 -5.55 18.00
N TYR A 249 -3.27 -5.92 18.37
CA TYR A 249 -4.46 -5.20 17.96
C TYR A 249 -4.56 -3.83 18.65
N HIS A 250 -4.89 -2.80 17.86
CA HIS A 250 -5.10 -1.43 18.28
C HIS A 250 -6.59 -1.08 18.13
N PRO A 251 -7.37 -1.04 19.23
CA PRO A 251 -8.81 -0.80 19.17
C PRO A 251 -9.18 0.56 18.56
N ASP A 252 -8.36 1.58 18.80
CA ASP A 252 -8.63 2.95 18.34
C ASP A 252 -8.58 3.10 16.81
N SER A 253 -7.75 2.29 16.15
CA SER A 253 -7.57 2.29 14.70
C SER A 253 -8.16 1.05 14.02
N ASN A 254 -8.75 0.13 14.77
CA ASN A 254 -9.25 -1.15 14.28
C ASN A 254 -8.22 -1.89 13.39
N SER A 255 -6.97 -1.94 13.85
CA SER A 255 -5.85 -2.47 13.05
C SER A 255 -4.84 -3.23 13.91
N PHE A 256 -4.02 -4.05 13.26
CA PHE A 256 -2.92 -4.77 13.91
C PHE A 256 -1.61 -4.03 13.67
N GLY A 257 -0.86 -3.76 14.74
CA GLY A 257 0.55 -3.39 14.66
C GLY A 257 1.44 -4.61 14.47
N SER A 258 2.75 -4.38 14.46
CA SER A 258 3.76 -5.44 14.28
C SER A 258 4.41 -5.93 15.59
N ILE A 259 3.96 -5.40 16.74
CA ILE A 259 4.51 -5.76 18.06
C ILE A 259 3.37 -6.05 19.04
N PRO A 260 3.35 -7.24 19.68
CA PRO A 260 4.21 -8.39 19.39
C PRO A 260 3.94 -8.94 17.98
N PRO A 261 4.93 -9.50 17.27
CA PRO A 261 4.76 -9.89 15.88
C PRO A 261 3.90 -11.15 15.73
N GLY A 262 3.11 -11.22 14.67
CA GLY A 262 2.61 -12.47 14.10
C GLY A 262 3.58 -13.07 13.09
N ALA A 263 3.21 -14.20 12.48
CA ALA A 263 3.96 -14.80 11.38
C ALA A 263 4.08 -13.86 10.17
N HIS A 264 3.05 -13.07 9.90
CA HIS A 264 3.04 -12.07 8.84
C HIS A 264 4.08 -10.98 9.08
N ASP A 265 4.06 -10.38 10.28
CA ASP A 265 4.96 -9.29 10.64
C ASP A 265 6.43 -9.72 10.81
N ALA A 266 6.65 -10.99 11.17
CA ALA A 266 7.98 -11.56 11.35
C ALA A 266 8.56 -12.17 10.06
N ALA A 267 7.79 -12.23 8.97
CA ALA A 267 8.26 -12.74 7.70
C ALA A 267 9.27 -11.79 7.02
N ASP A 268 9.90 -12.27 5.94
CA ASP A 268 10.71 -11.40 5.08
C ASP A 268 9.91 -10.17 4.66
N PRO A 269 10.53 -8.99 4.49
CA PRO A 269 9.78 -7.78 4.16
C PRO A 269 9.08 -7.92 2.79
N GLN A 270 7.82 -7.51 2.74
CA GLN A 270 7.09 -7.34 1.48
C GLN A 270 7.80 -6.35 0.55
N PRO A 271 7.61 -6.47 -0.77
CA PRO A 271 8.13 -5.49 -1.72
C PRO A 271 7.60 -4.09 -1.41
N LYS A 272 8.46 -3.09 -1.63
CA LYS A 272 8.07 -1.69 -1.48
C LYS A 272 7.30 -1.24 -2.72
N GLY A 273 6.16 -0.60 -2.50
CA GLY A 273 5.32 -0.11 -3.59
C GLY A 273 4.50 -1.20 -4.25
N GLU A 274 3.76 -0.81 -5.27
CA GLU A 274 2.80 -1.66 -5.96
C GLU A 274 3.48 -2.48 -7.06
N PHE A 275 2.85 -3.59 -7.44
CA PHE A 275 3.27 -4.33 -8.62
C PHE A 275 3.10 -3.46 -9.88
N ASP A 276 4.09 -3.46 -10.77
CA ASP A 276 4.08 -2.59 -11.95
C ASP A 276 2.85 -2.85 -12.85
N GLY A 277 2.09 -1.80 -13.11
CA GLY A 277 0.81 -1.83 -13.82
C GLY A 277 -0.43 -2.12 -12.94
N ALA A 278 -0.26 -2.58 -11.69
CA ALA A 278 -1.39 -2.92 -10.82
C ALA A 278 -2.24 -1.69 -10.49
N PHE A 279 -1.64 -0.58 -10.05
CA PHE A 279 -2.40 0.62 -9.66
C PHE A 279 -3.31 1.17 -10.76
N SER A 280 -2.77 1.35 -11.97
CA SER A 280 -3.55 1.91 -13.08
C SER A 280 -4.66 0.97 -13.53
N TYR A 281 -4.40 -0.34 -13.52
CA TYR A 281 -5.39 -1.36 -13.83
C TYR A 281 -6.48 -1.45 -12.76
N ASN A 282 -6.07 -1.61 -11.49
CA ASN A 282 -6.95 -1.76 -10.35
C ASN A 282 -7.83 -0.53 -10.16
N LEU A 283 -7.29 0.69 -10.27
CA LEU A 283 -8.08 1.92 -10.18
C LEU A 283 -9.19 1.97 -11.25
N LYS A 284 -8.88 1.55 -12.49
CA LYS A 284 -9.86 1.52 -13.58
C LYS A 284 -10.94 0.47 -13.36
N GLU A 285 -10.57 -0.74 -12.94
CA GLU A 285 -11.54 -1.82 -12.71
C GLU A 285 -12.38 -1.57 -11.45
N GLN A 286 -11.77 -1.05 -10.39
CA GLN A 286 -12.44 -0.61 -9.18
C GLN A 286 -13.51 0.44 -9.50
N GLY A 287 -13.19 1.47 -10.28
CA GLY A 287 -14.17 2.51 -10.66
C GLY A 287 -15.37 1.99 -11.47
N LYS A 288 -15.29 0.81 -12.09
CA LYS A 288 -16.47 0.16 -12.70
C LYS A 288 -17.33 -0.51 -11.64
N ILE A 289 -16.71 -1.11 -10.64
CA ILE A 289 -17.38 -1.78 -9.52
C ILE A 289 -18.05 -0.73 -8.61
N GLU A 290 -17.40 0.41 -8.36
CA GLU A 290 -17.98 1.53 -7.61
C GLU A 290 -19.32 1.96 -8.24
N LYS A 291 -19.34 2.23 -9.55
CA LYS A 291 -20.57 2.55 -10.30
C LYS A 291 -21.65 1.47 -10.22
N GLN A 292 -21.23 0.21 -10.15
CA GLN A 292 -22.16 -0.90 -9.96
C GLN A 292 -22.76 -0.87 -8.55
N ILE A 293 -21.95 -0.62 -7.52
CA ILE A 293 -22.41 -0.51 -6.13
C ILE A 293 -23.35 0.69 -5.96
N GLU A 294 -23.01 1.86 -6.49
CA GLU A 294 -23.87 3.05 -6.48
C GLU A 294 -25.25 2.72 -7.06
N LYS A 295 -25.27 2.09 -8.24
CA LYS A 295 -26.51 1.64 -8.87
C LYS A 295 -27.29 0.61 -8.05
N GLU A 296 -26.59 -0.34 -7.41
CA GLU A 296 -27.21 -1.34 -6.50
C GLU A 296 -27.85 -0.68 -5.27
N ARG A 297 -27.28 0.44 -4.80
CA ARG A 297 -27.76 1.22 -3.64
C ARG A 297 -28.80 2.28 -4.02
N GLY A 298 -29.01 2.55 -5.30
CA GLY A 298 -29.93 3.58 -5.78
C GLY A 298 -29.38 4.99 -5.64
N GLU A 299 -28.05 5.12 -5.62
CA GLU A 299 -27.30 6.38 -5.58
C GLU A 299 -26.93 6.87 -6.99
#